data_AF-A0A2K3PS23-F1
#
_entry.id   AF-A0A2K3PS23-F1
#
_cell.length_a   1.000
_cell.length_b   1.000
_cell.length_c   1.000
_cell.angle_alpha   90.00
_cell.angle_beta   90.00
_cell.angle_gamma   90.00
#
_symmetry.space_group_name_H-M   'P 1'
#
loop_
_entity.id
_entity.type
_entity.pdbx_description
1 polymer ?
#
loop_
_entity_poly.entity_id
_entity_poly.type
_entity_poly.pdbx_seq_one_letter_code
_entity_poly.pdbx_strand_id
1 'polypeptide(L)'
;MFSLGWGLDGAAWVWRRQLRAWEEELLRECQSLLTNNRHNLHIGGSSGASHLAPTGFLEAHFCVSGCGDVETTHHLFISCNTFGSIWALVCTWIDISPTGSTSTWDHFVQFTSSAGSTRARRSFLQLIWLVSVWVVWTERNHRLFRGSTSTLSKMLDKIKLL
;
A
#
# COMPACT_ATOMS: atom_id res chain seq x y z
N MET A 1 19.89 33.35 -2.20
CA MET A 1 18.47 32.95 -2.30
C MET A 1 18.39 31.42 -2.25
N PHE A 2 18.16 30.88 -1.05
CA PHE A 2 17.75 29.49 -0.85
C PHE A 2 16.24 29.43 -1.05
N SER A 3 15.73 28.74 -2.08
CA SER A 3 14.27 28.60 -2.26
C SER A 3 13.82 27.33 -2.96
N LEU A 4 14.59 26.24 -2.88
CA LEU A 4 14.10 24.90 -3.24
C LEU A 4 14.58 23.94 -2.16
N GLY A 5 13.69 23.14 -1.61
CA GLY A 5 13.94 22.29 -0.43
C GLY A 5 14.94 21.16 -0.68
N TRP A 6 16.23 21.47 -0.56
CA TRP A 6 17.31 20.49 -0.46
C TRP A 6 17.74 20.46 1.00
N GLY A 7 17.32 19.42 1.74
CA GLY A 7 17.72 19.23 3.13
C GLY A 7 19.23 19.11 3.28
N LEU A 8 19.78 19.64 4.38
CA LEU A 8 21.21 19.90 4.59
C LEU A 8 22.12 18.65 4.68
N ASP A 9 21.60 17.42 4.66
CA ASP A 9 22.40 16.20 4.84
C ASP A 9 22.17 15.11 3.77
N GLY A 10 21.59 15.44 2.62
CA GLY A 10 21.29 14.42 1.60
C GLY A 10 20.21 13.40 2.02
N ALA A 11 19.61 13.55 3.22
CA ALA A 11 18.48 12.74 3.69
C ALA A 11 17.33 12.73 2.66
N ALA A 12 17.01 13.87 2.03
CA ALA A 12 15.99 13.95 0.98
C ALA A 12 16.31 13.07 -0.26
N TRP A 13 17.59 12.90 -0.59
CA TRP A 13 18.04 11.99 -1.66
C TRP A 13 17.93 10.52 -1.25
N VAL A 14 18.31 10.20 -0.01
CA VAL A 14 18.14 8.86 0.58
C VAL A 14 16.67 8.45 0.54
N TRP A 15 15.78 9.34 0.98
CA TRP A 15 14.34 9.14 0.92
C TRP A 15 13.84 8.97 -0.52
N ARG A 16 14.30 9.78 -1.49
CA ARG A 16 13.91 9.62 -2.90
C ARG A 16 14.31 8.25 -3.46
N ARG A 17 15.50 7.75 -3.11
CA ARG A 17 15.97 6.43 -3.54
C ARG A 17 15.18 5.30 -2.88
N GLN A 18 14.89 5.40 -1.57
CA GLN A 18 14.05 4.44 -0.85
C GLN A 18 12.62 4.45 -1.39
N LEU A 19 12.04 5.63 -1.64
CA LEU A 19 10.74 5.80 -2.29
C LEU A 19 10.69 5.11 -3.63
N ARG A 20 11.70 5.31 -4.49
CA ARG A 20 11.77 4.64 -5.79
C ARG A 20 11.91 3.13 -5.66
N ALA A 21 12.77 2.64 -4.77
CA ALA A 21 12.89 1.20 -4.55
C ALA A 21 11.57 0.58 -4.07
N TRP A 22 10.83 1.30 -3.23
CA TRP A 22 9.54 0.85 -2.70
C TRP A 22 8.40 0.99 -3.71
N GLU A 23 8.41 2.03 -4.56
CA GLU A 23 7.49 2.17 -5.69
C GLU A 23 7.70 1.05 -6.71
N GLU A 24 8.96 0.71 -7.02
CA GLU A 24 9.29 -0.41 -7.89
C GLU A 24 8.88 -1.76 -7.26
N GLU A 25 9.11 -1.96 -5.96
CA GLU A 25 8.67 -3.18 -5.26
C GLU A 25 7.14 -3.29 -5.26
N LEU A 26 6.44 -2.21 -4.91
CA LEU A 26 4.98 -2.19 -4.88
C LEU A 26 4.39 -2.32 -6.29
N LEU A 27 4.99 -1.72 -7.31
CA LEU A 27 4.63 -1.92 -8.71
C LEU A 27 4.91 -3.35 -9.17
N ARG A 28 6.03 -3.95 -8.75
CA ARG A 28 6.36 -5.36 -9.05
C ARG A 28 5.39 -6.31 -8.36
N GLU A 29 5.03 -6.06 -7.11
CA GLU A 29 4.00 -6.79 -6.38
C GLU A 29 2.66 -6.63 -7.10
N CYS A 30 2.23 -5.40 -7.43
CA CYS A 30 0.99 -5.15 -8.18
C CYS A 30 0.99 -5.80 -9.56
N GLN A 31 2.10 -5.73 -10.30
CA GLN A 31 2.25 -6.38 -11.60
C GLN A 31 2.21 -7.90 -11.47
N SER A 32 2.90 -8.47 -10.48
CA SER A 32 2.86 -9.90 -10.15
C SER A 32 1.44 -10.34 -9.77
N LEU A 33 0.74 -9.55 -8.96
CA LEU A 33 -0.66 -9.76 -8.57
C LEU A 33 -1.57 -9.79 -9.81
N LEU A 34 -1.37 -8.86 -10.76
CA LEU A 34 -2.14 -8.77 -12.00
C LEU A 34 -1.80 -9.88 -13.01
N THR A 35 -0.53 -10.27 -13.15
CA THR A 35 -0.08 -11.31 -14.09
C THR A 35 -0.39 -12.73 -13.59
N ASN A 36 -0.30 -12.97 -12.28
CA ASN A 36 -0.66 -14.25 -11.67
C ASN A 36 -2.18 -14.47 -11.66
N ASN A 37 -3.01 -13.43 -11.55
CA ASN A 37 -4.47 -13.60 -11.70
C ASN A 37 -4.88 -14.02 -13.13
N ARG A 38 -4.02 -13.76 -14.13
CA ARG A 38 -4.26 -14.12 -15.53
C ARG A 38 -3.94 -15.59 -15.85
N HIS A 39 -3.10 -16.25 -15.05
CA HIS A 39 -2.65 -17.63 -15.27
C HIS A 39 -3.25 -18.68 -14.33
N ASN A 40 -3.97 -18.29 -13.28
CA ASN A 40 -4.43 -19.26 -12.27
C ASN A 40 -5.83 -19.81 -12.54
N LEU A 41 -5.89 -20.71 -13.53
CA LEU A 41 -6.91 -21.75 -13.68
C LEU A 41 -6.22 -23.13 -13.78
N HIS A 42 -5.23 -23.41 -12.92
CA HIS A 42 -4.88 -24.76 -12.49
C HIS A 42 -3.89 -24.78 -11.30
N ILE A 43 -4.36 -25.39 -10.20
CA ILE A 43 -3.64 -26.19 -9.19
C ILE A 43 -2.46 -25.55 -8.42
N GLY A 44 -2.73 -25.29 -7.13
CA GLY A 44 -2.08 -25.99 -6.00
C GLY A 44 -0.59 -25.76 -5.72
N GLY A 45 -0.33 -24.93 -4.69
CA GLY A 45 0.64 -25.14 -3.60
C GLY A 45 2.10 -25.56 -3.89
N SER A 46 3.07 -24.72 -3.49
CA SER A 46 3.95 -24.99 -2.33
C SER A 46 5.08 -23.95 -2.20
N SER A 47 5.28 -23.56 -0.95
CA SER A 47 6.47 -23.09 -0.21
C SER A 47 7.77 -22.72 -0.92
N GLY A 48 8.32 -21.58 -0.48
CA GLY A 48 9.73 -21.46 -0.13
C GLY A 48 10.58 -20.56 -1.03
N ALA A 49 10.85 -19.33 -0.57
CA ALA A 49 12.08 -18.61 -0.91
C ALA A 49 12.33 -17.52 0.15
N SER A 50 13.00 -17.92 1.23
CA SER A 50 13.78 -17.01 2.07
C SER A 50 14.93 -16.44 1.25
N HIS A 51 14.89 -15.15 0.95
CA HIS A 51 16.05 -14.42 0.43
C HIS A 51 16.41 -13.26 1.35
N LEU A 52 17.64 -13.38 1.86
CA LEU A 52 18.38 -12.45 2.70
C LEU A 52 18.53 -11.10 1.98
N ALA A 53 18.16 -10.01 2.65
CA ALA A 53 18.57 -8.65 2.26
C ALA A 53 19.81 -8.23 3.07
N PRO A 54 20.72 -7.41 2.50
CA PRO A 54 22.01 -7.11 3.10
C PRO A 54 21.89 -6.18 4.31
N THR A 55 22.69 -6.48 5.32
CA THR A 55 22.93 -5.64 6.50
C THR A 55 23.51 -4.29 6.11
N GLY A 56 22.81 -3.21 6.51
CA GLY A 56 23.30 -1.84 6.41
C GLY A 56 22.29 -0.85 6.98
N PHE A 57 22.44 -0.52 8.27
CA PHE A 57 21.79 0.58 8.99
C PHE A 57 20.25 0.52 9.12
N LEU A 58 19.76 -0.21 10.12
CA LEU A 58 18.39 -0.12 10.61
C LEU A 58 18.25 1.07 11.57
N GLU A 59 18.13 2.29 11.06
CA GLU A 59 17.27 3.25 11.77
C GLU A 59 15.84 2.77 11.52
N ALA A 60 15.21 2.20 12.52
CA ALA A 60 13.82 1.78 12.42
C ALA A 60 12.97 3.04 12.18
N HIS A 61 12.62 3.29 10.92
CA HIS A 61 11.76 4.40 10.55
C HIS A 61 10.38 4.13 11.16
N PHE A 62 10.00 4.91 12.17
CA PHE A 62 8.67 4.85 12.74
C PHE A 62 7.62 5.28 11.71
N CYS A 63 6.42 4.71 11.84
CA CYS A 63 5.28 5.01 10.97
C CYS A 63 4.98 6.51 10.95
N VAL A 64 4.86 7.08 9.74
CA VAL A 64 4.57 8.50 9.53
C VAL A 64 3.21 8.91 10.12
N SER A 65 2.33 7.95 10.41
CA SER A 65 1.08 8.23 11.09
C SER A 65 1.24 8.66 12.55
N GLY A 66 2.43 8.42 13.14
CA GLY A 66 2.70 8.68 14.55
C GLY A 66 2.17 7.60 15.49
N CYS A 67 1.84 6.40 15.00
CA CYS A 67 1.29 5.32 15.82
C CYS A 67 2.33 4.57 16.68
N GLY A 68 3.63 4.88 16.52
CA GLY A 68 4.70 4.31 17.35
C GLY A 68 5.30 2.98 16.85
N ASP A 69 4.71 2.37 15.82
CA ASP A 69 5.23 1.13 15.21
C ASP A 69 6.28 1.41 14.13
N VAL A 70 7.07 0.39 13.79
CA VAL A 70 7.99 0.43 12.65
C VAL A 70 7.21 0.46 11.34
N GLU A 71 7.53 1.41 10.46
CA GLU A 71 6.91 1.52 9.15
C GLU A 71 7.36 0.36 8.26
N THR A 72 6.41 -0.51 7.92
CA THR A 72 6.58 -1.59 6.94
C THR A 72 5.43 -1.54 5.93
N THR A 73 5.54 -2.19 4.78
CA THR A 73 4.42 -2.34 3.81
C THR A 73 3.19 -2.90 4.50
N HIS A 74 3.36 -3.99 5.24
CA HIS A 74 2.30 -4.64 6.00
C HIS A 74 1.69 -3.69 7.03
N HIS A 75 2.53 -3.01 7.81
CA HIS A 75 2.02 -2.05 8.79
C HIS A 75 1.24 -0.92 8.11
N LEU A 76 1.82 -0.27 7.10
CA LEU A 76 1.21 0.88 6.44
C LEU A 76 -0.15 0.54 5.83
N PHE A 77 -0.26 -0.59 5.13
CA PHE A 77 -1.51 -0.93 4.44
C PHE A 77 -2.48 -1.72 5.30
N ILE A 78 -2.03 -2.58 6.21
CA ILE A 78 -2.91 -3.54 6.88
C ILE A 78 -3.10 -3.20 8.35
N SER A 79 -2.01 -3.17 9.14
CA SER A 79 -2.14 -3.11 10.61
C SER A 79 -2.13 -1.71 11.22
N CYS A 80 -1.78 -0.67 10.46
CA CYS A 80 -1.74 0.70 10.96
C CYS A 80 -3.16 1.18 11.29
N ASN A 81 -3.38 1.61 12.53
CA ASN A 81 -4.68 2.12 12.96
C ASN A 81 -5.16 3.33 12.14
N THR A 82 -4.23 4.15 11.65
CA THR A 82 -4.56 5.30 10.80
C THR A 82 -4.87 4.85 9.38
N PHE A 83 -3.90 4.25 8.70
CA PHE A 83 -4.01 3.96 7.28
C PHE A 83 -4.82 2.70 6.98
N GLY A 84 -4.69 1.63 7.78
CA GLY A 84 -5.43 0.38 7.61
C GLY A 84 -6.95 0.56 7.74
N SER A 85 -7.40 1.53 8.54
CA SER A 85 -8.82 1.90 8.66
C SER A 85 -9.46 2.36 7.33
N ILE A 86 -8.66 2.77 6.34
CA ILE A 86 -9.19 3.14 5.02
C ILE A 86 -9.90 1.97 4.34
N TRP A 87 -9.44 0.74 4.56
CA TRP A 87 -10.01 -0.44 3.91
C TRP A 87 -11.42 -0.74 4.40
N ALA A 88 -11.68 -0.56 5.70
CA ALA A 88 -13.04 -0.66 6.23
C ALA A 88 -13.97 0.36 5.57
N LEU A 89 -13.51 1.62 5.40
CA LEU A 89 -14.28 2.67 4.76
C LEU A 89 -14.54 2.40 3.27
N VAL A 90 -13.54 1.89 2.55
CA VAL A 90 -13.67 1.48 1.15
C VAL A 90 -14.68 0.34 1.04
N CYS A 91 -14.55 -0.70 1.88
CA CYS A 91 -15.47 -1.83 1.92
C CYS A 91 -16.92 -1.39 2.19
N THR A 92 -17.16 -0.51 3.17
CA THR A 92 -18.47 0.06 3.43
C THR A 92 -19.00 0.89 2.25
N TRP A 93 -18.14 1.61 1.54
CA TRP A 93 -18.55 2.41 0.37
C TRP A 93 -19.03 1.53 -0.80
N ILE A 94 -18.37 0.41 -1.08
CA ILE A 94 -18.72 -0.48 -2.20
C ILE A 94 -19.61 -1.67 -1.79
N ASP A 95 -20.11 -1.66 -0.56
CA ASP A 95 -20.99 -2.67 0.02
C ASP A 95 -20.40 -4.11 -0.02
N ILE A 96 -19.16 -4.25 0.47
CA ILE A 96 -18.52 -5.55 0.71
C ILE A 96 -18.11 -5.70 2.17
N SER A 97 -18.05 -6.93 2.66
CA SER A 97 -17.55 -7.21 4.00
C SER A 97 -16.03 -6.97 4.08
N PRO A 98 -15.53 -6.24 5.10
CA PRO A 98 -14.11 -6.15 5.37
C PRO A 98 -13.50 -7.53 5.60
N THR A 99 -12.32 -7.77 5.03
CA THR A 99 -11.64 -9.06 5.12
C THR A 99 -10.45 -8.97 6.06
N GLY A 100 -10.31 -9.92 6.99
CA GLY A 100 -9.15 -10.01 7.86
C GLY A 100 -7.96 -10.57 7.10
N SER A 101 -7.03 -9.72 6.70
CA SER A 101 -5.85 -10.13 5.94
C SER A 101 -4.60 -10.17 6.80
N THR A 102 -3.77 -11.19 6.58
CA THR A 102 -2.50 -11.39 7.30
C THR A 102 -1.28 -10.88 6.52
N SER A 103 -1.46 -10.53 5.25
CA SER A 103 -0.44 -9.91 4.39
C SER A 103 -1.09 -8.99 3.35
N THR A 104 -0.31 -8.09 2.75
CA THR A 104 -0.77 -7.23 1.66
C THR A 104 -1.27 -8.04 0.45
N TRP A 105 -0.60 -9.15 0.14
CA TRP A 105 -0.99 -10.08 -0.91
C TRP A 105 -2.34 -10.75 -0.61
N ASP A 106 -2.48 -11.28 0.60
CA ASP A 106 -3.71 -11.93 1.06
C ASP A 106 -4.89 -10.95 1.02
N HIS A 107 -4.66 -9.71 1.44
CA HIS A 107 -5.63 -8.62 1.33
C HIS A 107 -6.09 -8.39 -0.12
N PHE A 108 -5.16 -8.32 -1.08
CA PHE A 108 -5.53 -8.18 -2.49
C PHE A 108 -6.39 -9.33 -2.99
N VAL A 109 -5.99 -10.58 -2.72
CA VAL A 109 -6.70 -11.76 -3.22
C VAL A 109 -8.12 -11.81 -2.66
N GLN A 110 -8.27 -11.59 -1.35
CA GLN A 110 -9.56 -11.59 -0.68
C GLN A 110 -10.44 -10.42 -1.15
N PHE A 111 -9.88 -9.21 -1.22
CA PHE A 111 -10.60 -8.02 -1.67
C PHE A 111 -11.08 -8.14 -3.12
N THR A 112 -10.23 -8.58 -4.05
CA THR A 112 -10.57 -8.65 -5.48
C THR A 112 -11.50 -9.82 -5.84
N SER A 113 -11.53 -10.84 -5.00
CA SER A 113 -12.47 -11.96 -5.11
C SER A 113 -13.76 -11.71 -4.33
N SER A 114 -13.83 -10.59 -3.60
CA SER A 114 -15.00 -10.26 -2.79
C SER A 114 -16.21 -10.00 -3.69
N ALA A 115 -17.35 -10.53 -3.25
CA ALA A 115 -18.65 -10.29 -3.84
C ALA A 115 -18.87 -10.80 -5.30
N GLY A 116 -18.04 -11.70 -5.82
CA GLY A 116 -18.44 -12.53 -6.97
C GLY A 116 -17.31 -12.90 -7.92
N SER A 117 -17.60 -13.84 -8.83
CA SER A 117 -16.59 -14.45 -9.72
C SER A 117 -16.54 -13.85 -11.13
N THR A 118 -17.34 -12.82 -11.44
CA THR A 118 -17.32 -12.24 -12.79
C THR A 118 -16.00 -11.49 -13.04
N ARG A 119 -15.44 -11.67 -14.24
CA ARG A 119 -14.18 -11.02 -14.63
C ARG A 119 -14.26 -9.50 -14.53
N ALA A 120 -15.37 -8.91 -14.97
CA ALA A 120 -15.57 -7.47 -14.92
C ALA A 120 -15.60 -6.93 -13.48
N ARG A 121 -16.31 -7.60 -12.55
CA ARG A 121 -16.33 -7.21 -11.14
C ARG A 121 -14.95 -7.34 -10.51
N ARG A 122 -14.23 -8.43 -10.78
CA ARG A 122 -12.85 -8.61 -10.30
C ARG A 122 -11.93 -7.51 -10.80
N SER A 123 -11.99 -7.15 -12.09
CA SER A 123 -11.18 -6.06 -12.65
C SER A 123 -11.53 -4.71 -12.02
N PHE A 124 -12.82 -4.44 -11.77
CA PHE A 124 -13.24 -3.23 -11.07
C PHE A 124 -12.69 -3.17 -9.63
N LEU A 125 -12.76 -4.27 -8.88
CA LEU A 125 -12.21 -4.34 -7.52
C LEU A 125 -10.68 -4.26 -7.50
N GLN A 126 -10.00 -4.80 -8.51
CA GLN A 126 -8.55 -4.62 -8.68
C GLN A 126 -8.19 -3.14 -8.84
N LEU A 127 -8.96 -2.39 -9.63
CA LEU A 127 -8.74 -0.95 -9.79
C LEU A 127 -8.95 -0.19 -8.48
N ILE A 128 -10.05 -0.47 -7.77
CA ILE A 128 -10.32 0.17 -6.46
C ILE A 128 -9.19 -0.12 -5.47
N TRP A 129 -8.69 -1.36 -5.43
CA TRP A 129 -7.59 -1.73 -4.55
C TRP A 129 -6.32 -0.95 -4.91
N LEU A 130 -5.96 -0.86 -6.20
CA LEU A 130 -4.79 -0.12 -6.68
C LEU A 130 -4.90 1.39 -6.38
N VAL A 131 -6.07 1.98 -6.59
CA VAL A 131 -6.34 3.39 -6.26
C VAL A 131 -6.22 3.62 -4.74
N SER A 132 -6.72 2.70 -3.93
CA SER A 132 -6.63 2.80 -2.46
C SER A 132 -5.17 2.77 -1.99
N VAL A 133 -4.37 1.83 -2.50
CA VAL A 133 -2.93 1.76 -2.24
C VAL A 133 -2.23 3.04 -2.68
N TRP A 134 -2.54 3.54 -3.89
CA TRP A 134 -1.98 4.79 -4.41
C TRP A 134 -2.29 6.00 -3.53
N VAL A 135 -3.54 6.13 -3.06
CA VAL A 135 -3.95 7.24 -2.19
C VAL A 135 -3.25 7.17 -0.82
N VAL A 136 -3.16 5.99 -0.22
CA VAL A 136 -2.42 5.78 1.05
C VAL A 136 -0.95 6.12 0.88
N TRP A 137 -0.32 5.65 -0.20
CA TRP A 137 1.08 5.94 -0.52
C TRP A 137 1.32 7.44 -0.72
N THR A 138 0.47 8.09 -1.51
CA THR A 138 0.55 9.53 -1.78
C THR A 138 0.40 10.34 -0.49
N GLU A 139 -0.52 9.95 0.38
CA GLU A 139 -0.70 10.59 1.68
C GLU A 139 0.51 10.39 2.60
N ARG A 140 1.08 9.18 2.67
CA ARG A 140 2.31 8.89 3.42
C ARG A 140 3.46 9.79 2.94
N ASN A 141 3.63 9.93 1.63
CA ASN A 141 4.64 10.80 1.04
C ASN A 141 4.36 12.28 1.32
N HIS A 142 3.10 12.70 1.24
CA HIS A 142 2.70 14.07 1.58
C HIS A 142 3.04 14.40 3.04
N ARG A 143 2.78 13.50 3.98
CA ARG A 143 3.12 13.68 5.39
C ARG A 143 4.61 13.77 5.61
N LEU A 144 5.40 12.93 4.95
CA LEU A 144 6.87 12.97 5.04
C LEU A 144 7.47 14.28 4.53
N PHE A 145 6.96 14.82 3.41
CA PHE A 145 7.59 15.99 2.77
C PHE A 145 6.96 17.34 3.14
N ARG A 146 5.69 17.36 3.55
CA ARG A 146 4.93 18.59 3.78
C ARG A 146 4.33 18.70 5.19
N GLY A 147 4.47 17.66 6.02
CA GLY A 147 4.06 17.66 7.44
C GLY A 147 2.56 17.81 7.69
N SER A 148 1.73 17.85 6.64
CA SER A 148 0.28 18.06 6.75
C SER A 148 -0.46 16.73 6.58
N THR A 149 -1.47 16.51 7.42
CA THR A 149 -2.26 15.27 7.47
C THR A 149 -3.68 15.48 6.91
N SER A 150 -4.09 14.61 6.00
CA SER A 150 -5.49 14.50 5.57
C SER A 150 -6.27 13.59 6.50
N THR A 151 -7.56 13.87 6.69
CA THR A 151 -8.48 12.95 7.39
C THR A 151 -8.79 11.73 6.52
N LEU A 152 -9.19 10.62 7.15
CA LEU A 152 -9.58 9.40 6.42
C LEU A 152 -10.75 9.63 5.45
N SER A 153 -11.71 10.48 5.81
CA SER A 153 -12.78 10.88 4.90
C SER A 153 -12.23 11.54 3.63
N LYS A 154 -11.29 12.49 3.76
CA LYS A 154 -10.66 13.14 2.59
C LYS A 154 -9.89 12.15 1.73
N MET A 155 -9.28 11.14 2.33
CA MET A 155 -8.61 10.07 1.60
C MET A 155 -9.63 9.20 0.84
N LEU A 156 -10.74 8.83 1.49
CA LEU A 156 -11.83 8.09 0.86
C LEU A 156 -12.42 8.88 -0.32
N ASP A 157 -12.60 10.19 -0.17
CA ASP A 157 -13.11 11.03 -1.26
C ASP A 157 -12.16 11.05 -2.45
N LYS A 158 -10.83 11.06 -2.23
CA LYS A 158 -9.85 10.89 -3.31
C LYS A 158 -9.98 9.54 -4.01
N ILE A 159 -10.23 8.46 -3.26
CA ILE A 159 -10.42 7.11 -3.83
C ILE A 159 -11.68 7.06 -4.70
N LYS A 160 -12.76 7.73 -4.29
CA LYS A 160 -14.03 7.77 -5.04
C LYS A 160 -13.94 8.57 -6.35
N LEU A 161 -13.01 9.52 -6.43
CA LEU A 161 -12.88 10.45 -7.55
C LEU A 161 -11.90 9.97 -8.64
N LEU A 162 -11.00 9.05 -8.31
CA LEU A 162 -9.98 8.49 -9.20
C LEU A 162 -10.45 7.17 -9.81
#